data_AF-A0A2D7RZI6-F1
#
_entry.id   AF-A0A2D7RZI6-F1
#
_cell.length_a   1.000
_cell.length_b   1.000
_cell.length_c   1.000
_cell.angle_alpha   90.00
_cell.angle_beta   90.00
_cell.angle_gamma   90.00
#
_symmetry.space_group_name_H-M   'P 1'
#
loop_
_entity.id
_entity.type
_entity.pdbx_description
1 polymer ?
#
loop_
_entity_poly.entity_id
_entity_poly.type
_entity_poly.pdbx_seq_one_letter_code
_entity_poly.pdbx_strand_id
1 'polypeptide(L)'
;MPHVAPDVDLAGLWSPEWDRLWSAVQDLDLVVTQHGGNGTPDYGKDPASGVIFLMEVPFFAHRNLAHLTMSGVFERFPNLKYVMTEQGVAWAVEELRRMDAYHAQMKHGRVGELGFSADIVLPLKPSEYFDRNVWIGASFPSPGEAEAIKQLGTHKIMWGSDYQHHEGTYPFSTESLRRAFHSWDEVEMKQVLSENAAEVYAFDLEALAPLAAEHGPTIDEVKAPLDGIPKGATSPAFFKA
;
A
#
# COMPACT_ATOMS: atom_id res chain seq x y z
N MET A 1 -9.36 -5.37 6.11
CA MET A 1 -9.56 -4.98 7.51
C MET A 1 -9.56 -3.46 7.60
N PRO A 2 -10.55 -2.84 8.25
CA PRO A 2 -10.55 -1.39 8.48
C PRO A 2 -9.46 -1.02 9.49
N HIS A 3 -9.01 0.24 9.49
CA HIS A 3 -8.24 0.74 10.62
C HIS A 3 -9.16 1.01 11.82
N VAL A 4 -8.58 1.11 13.02
CA VAL A 4 -9.36 1.37 14.25
C VAL A 4 -9.46 2.88 14.46
N ALA A 5 -10.66 3.45 14.31
CA ALA A 5 -10.91 4.87 14.51
C ALA A 5 -10.58 5.30 15.95
N PRO A 6 -10.15 6.55 16.19
CA PRO A 6 -9.87 7.04 17.54
C PRO A 6 -11.12 7.25 18.41
N ASP A 7 -12.31 7.26 17.82
CA ASP A 7 -13.61 7.51 18.45
C ASP A 7 -14.45 6.23 18.65
N VAL A 8 -13.84 5.05 18.52
CA VAL A 8 -14.47 3.75 18.83
C VAL A 8 -13.81 3.06 20.02
N ASP A 9 -14.58 2.19 20.68
CA ASP A 9 -14.12 1.39 21.83
C ASP A 9 -13.42 0.09 21.37
N LEU A 10 -12.30 0.24 20.65
CA LEU A 10 -11.45 -0.86 20.22
C LEU A 10 -9.98 -0.48 20.44
N ALA A 11 -9.18 -1.44 20.90
CA ALA A 11 -7.74 -1.25 20.97
C ALA A 11 -7.16 -1.07 19.55
N GLY A 12 -6.14 -0.21 19.42
CA GLY A 12 -5.41 -0.08 18.17
C GLY A 12 -4.76 -1.39 17.73
N LEU A 13 -4.56 -1.56 16.42
CA LEU A 13 -4.06 -2.82 15.82
C LEU A 13 -2.66 -3.25 16.31
N TRP A 14 -1.93 -2.36 16.99
CA TRP A 14 -0.66 -2.66 17.66
C TRP A 14 -0.82 -3.41 19.00
N SER A 15 -2.01 -3.40 19.60
CA SER A 15 -2.28 -4.00 20.90
C SER A 15 -2.16 -5.54 20.85
N PRO A 16 -1.56 -6.17 21.89
CA PRO A 16 -1.55 -7.63 22.02
C PRO A 16 -2.92 -8.29 22.04
N GLU A 17 -4.00 -7.54 22.26
CA GLU A 17 -5.38 -8.06 22.14
C GLU A 17 -5.67 -8.64 20.75
N TRP A 18 -4.97 -8.14 19.72
CA TRP A 18 -5.09 -8.63 18.34
C TRP A 18 -4.16 -9.80 18.02
N ASP A 19 -3.26 -10.22 18.92
CA ASP A 19 -2.25 -11.25 18.64
C ASP A 19 -2.88 -12.60 18.26
N ARG A 20 -4.05 -12.94 18.81
CA ARG A 20 -4.79 -14.15 18.41
C ARG A 20 -5.25 -14.09 16.96
N LEU A 21 -5.63 -12.91 16.47
CA LEU A 21 -6.01 -12.71 15.08
C LEU A 21 -4.78 -12.81 14.17
N TRP A 22 -3.68 -12.15 14.55
CA TRP A 22 -2.43 -12.20 13.78
C TRP A 22 -1.86 -13.61 13.67
N SER A 23 -1.86 -14.37 14.78
CA SER A 23 -1.48 -15.78 14.78
C SER A 23 -2.35 -16.58 13.83
N ALA A 24 -3.68 -16.46 13.94
CA ALA A 24 -4.59 -17.24 13.10
C ALA A 24 -4.44 -16.93 11.61
N VAL A 25 -4.28 -15.65 11.25
CA VAL A 25 -4.04 -15.24 9.85
C VAL A 25 -2.72 -15.83 9.34
N GLN A 26 -1.65 -15.73 10.13
CA GLN A 26 -0.34 -16.25 9.77
C GLN A 26 -0.36 -17.78 9.63
N ASP A 27 -0.96 -18.49 10.58
CA ASP A 27 -1.00 -19.96 10.62
C ASP A 27 -1.80 -20.54 9.45
N LEU A 28 -2.74 -19.75 8.90
CA LEU A 28 -3.55 -20.10 7.73
C LEU A 28 -2.99 -19.56 6.41
N ASP A 29 -1.80 -18.93 6.43
CA ASP A 29 -1.17 -18.26 5.28
C ASP A 29 -2.13 -17.28 4.56
N LEU A 30 -2.94 -16.56 5.33
CA LEU A 30 -3.87 -15.57 4.82
C LEU A 30 -3.19 -14.20 4.68
N VAL A 31 -3.67 -13.43 3.72
CA VAL A 31 -3.23 -12.05 3.49
C VAL A 31 -4.18 -11.07 4.16
N VAL A 32 -3.64 -10.15 4.97
CA VAL A 32 -4.41 -9.03 5.50
C VAL A 32 -4.35 -7.87 4.53
N THR A 33 -5.46 -7.59 3.86
CA THR A 33 -5.59 -6.38 3.05
C THR A 33 -6.24 -5.27 3.86
N GLN A 34 -5.54 -4.15 4.05
CA GLN A 34 -6.12 -2.90 4.52
C GLN A 34 -6.41 -2.00 3.33
N HIS A 35 -7.68 -1.65 3.20
CA HIS A 35 -8.16 -0.72 2.19
C HIS A 35 -8.20 0.70 2.74
N GLY A 36 -7.86 1.70 1.91
CA GLY A 36 -8.09 3.11 2.21
C GLY A 36 -9.55 3.43 2.52
N GLY A 37 -9.84 4.63 3.05
CA GLY A 37 -11.22 5.11 3.23
C GLY A 37 -12.03 4.49 4.38
N ASN A 38 -11.54 3.45 5.07
CA ASN A 38 -12.33 2.71 6.06
C ASN A 38 -11.74 2.79 7.47
N GLY A 39 -12.54 3.13 8.48
CA GLY A 39 -12.10 3.20 9.89
C GLY A 39 -11.81 4.61 10.39
N THR A 40 -12.21 5.63 9.64
CA THR A 40 -11.99 7.04 9.97
C THR A 40 -12.93 7.49 11.09
N PRO A 41 -12.63 8.60 11.78
CA PRO A 41 -13.55 9.19 12.75
C PRO A 41 -14.91 9.56 12.15
N ASP A 42 -15.92 9.70 13.01
CA ASP A 42 -17.17 10.37 12.66
C ASP A 42 -16.94 11.89 12.55
N TYR A 43 -16.95 12.39 11.31
CA TYR A 43 -16.82 13.81 11.01
C TYR A 43 -18.13 14.60 11.23
N GLY A 44 -19.22 13.95 11.59
CA GLY A 44 -20.53 14.58 11.78
C GLY A 44 -21.18 15.03 10.47
N LYS A 45 -22.11 15.98 10.56
CA LYS A 45 -22.98 16.44 9.46
C LYS A 45 -22.71 17.86 8.99
N ASP A 46 -21.62 18.48 9.43
CA ASP A 46 -21.28 19.83 8.98
C ASP A 46 -21.02 19.80 7.47
N PRO A 47 -21.43 20.83 6.70
CA PRO A 47 -21.12 20.89 5.28
C PRO A 47 -19.63 20.73 4.94
N ALA A 48 -18.72 21.12 5.85
CA ALA A 48 -17.29 20.95 5.68
C ALA A 48 -16.78 19.52 5.96
N SER A 49 -17.55 18.66 6.64
CA SER A 49 -17.13 17.33 7.09
C SER A 49 -16.54 16.49 5.97
N GLY A 50 -17.12 16.52 4.76
CA GLY A 50 -16.60 15.77 3.61
C GLY A 50 -15.21 16.23 3.13
N VAL A 51 -14.92 17.54 3.24
CA VAL A 51 -13.60 18.09 2.87
C VAL A 51 -12.56 17.73 3.92
N ILE A 52 -12.93 17.79 5.20
CA ILE A 52 -12.02 17.38 6.29
C ILE A 52 -11.71 15.89 6.20
N PHE A 53 -12.72 15.06 5.95
CA PHE A 53 -12.52 13.63 5.66
C PHE A 53 -11.51 13.43 4.53
N LEU A 54 -11.66 14.15 3.40
CA LEU A 54 -10.74 14.03 2.26
C LEU A 54 -9.29 14.40 2.62
N MET A 55 -9.08 15.35 3.53
CA MET A 55 -7.74 15.75 3.97
C MET A 55 -7.10 14.76 4.95
N GLU A 56 -7.91 14.06 5.75
CA GLU A 56 -7.41 13.19 6.82
C GLU A 56 -7.43 11.69 6.46
N VAL A 57 -8.21 11.28 5.45
CA VAL A 57 -8.27 9.89 5.02
C VAL A 57 -6.89 9.28 4.72
N PRO A 58 -5.91 9.99 4.10
CA PRO A 58 -4.58 9.42 3.90
C PRO A 58 -3.87 9.19 5.23
N PHE A 59 -3.90 10.16 6.16
CA PHE A 59 -3.27 10.02 7.48
C PHE A 59 -3.79 8.78 8.21
N PHE A 60 -5.11 8.62 8.26
CA PHE A 60 -5.75 7.52 8.96
C PHE A 60 -5.50 6.16 8.30
N ALA A 61 -5.37 6.12 6.98
CA ALA A 61 -5.00 4.91 6.25
C ALA A 61 -3.52 4.54 6.45
N HIS A 62 -2.61 5.51 6.35
CA HIS A 62 -1.16 5.29 6.37
C HIS A 62 -0.61 4.91 7.75
N ARG A 63 -1.16 5.47 8.83
CA ARG A 63 -0.61 5.31 10.20
C ARG A 63 -0.47 3.86 10.66
N ASN A 64 -1.24 2.93 10.10
CA ASN A 64 -1.13 1.52 10.47
C ASN A 64 0.18 0.86 10.06
N LEU A 65 0.87 1.40 9.04
CA LEU A 65 2.24 0.97 8.75
C LEU A 65 3.13 1.17 9.99
N ALA A 66 3.09 2.36 10.58
CA ALA A 66 3.84 2.67 11.79
C ALA A 66 3.33 1.86 13.00
N HIS A 67 2.01 1.72 13.16
CA HIS A 67 1.45 0.93 14.25
C HIS A 67 1.96 -0.52 14.24
N LEU A 68 1.84 -1.23 13.13
CA LEU A 68 2.21 -2.65 13.06
C LEU A 68 3.73 -2.85 13.08
N THR A 69 4.46 -1.94 12.41
CA THR A 69 5.92 -2.01 12.34
C THR A 69 6.56 -1.65 13.68
N MET A 70 6.32 -0.43 14.18
CA MET A 70 7.03 0.11 15.34
C MET A 70 6.64 -0.55 16.66
N SER A 71 5.47 -1.20 16.73
CA SER A 71 5.06 -1.98 17.91
C SER A 71 5.53 -3.44 17.90
N GLY A 72 6.23 -3.86 16.84
CA GLY A 72 6.75 -5.22 16.73
C GLY A 72 5.69 -6.28 16.43
N VAL A 73 4.54 -5.94 15.85
CA VAL A 73 3.59 -6.98 15.37
C VAL A 73 4.29 -7.88 14.37
N PHE A 74 5.00 -7.31 13.40
CA PHE A 74 5.77 -8.09 12.42
C PHE A 74 6.97 -8.82 13.02
N GLU A 75 7.45 -8.44 14.21
CA GLU A 75 8.47 -9.21 14.94
C GLU A 75 7.85 -10.45 15.59
N ARG A 76 6.67 -10.32 16.20
CA ARG A 76 5.93 -11.44 16.80
C ARG A 76 5.38 -12.40 15.75
N PHE A 77 5.00 -11.88 14.59
CA PHE A 77 4.39 -12.62 13.48
C PHE A 77 5.19 -12.43 12.18
N PRO A 78 6.38 -13.04 12.06
CA PRO A 78 7.32 -12.78 10.96
C PRO A 78 6.81 -13.22 9.58
N ASN A 79 5.82 -14.12 9.51
CA ASN A 79 5.23 -14.59 8.25
C ASN A 79 3.90 -13.90 7.92
N LEU A 80 3.46 -12.93 8.73
CA LEU A 80 2.23 -12.18 8.45
C LEU A 80 2.40 -11.37 7.16
N LYS A 81 1.49 -11.58 6.20
CA LYS A 81 1.44 -10.82 4.95
C LYS A 81 0.42 -9.68 5.08
N TYR A 82 0.88 -8.45 4.87
CA TYR A 82 0.06 -7.25 5.00
C TYR A 82 0.07 -6.43 3.71
N VAL A 83 -1.11 -6.07 3.20
CA VAL A 83 -1.27 -5.32 1.96
C VAL A 83 -2.00 -4.02 2.23
N MET A 84 -1.40 -2.89 1.84
CA MET A 84 -2.01 -1.57 1.90
C MET A 84 -2.56 -1.20 0.52
N THR A 85 -3.87 -1.24 0.35
CA THR A 85 -4.55 -1.05 -0.94
C THR A 85 -5.25 0.30 -1.01
N GLU A 86 -5.16 0.95 -2.18
CA GLU A 86 -5.83 2.22 -2.51
C GLU A 86 -5.42 3.38 -1.58
N GLN A 87 -4.12 3.53 -1.37
CA GLN A 87 -3.56 4.54 -0.46
C GLN A 87 -2.42 5.35 -1.08
N GLY A 88 -2.17 5.17 -2.38
CA GLY A 88 -0.95 5.63 -3.05
C GLY A 88 0.31 4.91 -2.54
N VAL A 89 1.45 5.30 -3.10
CA VAL A 89 2.76 4.69 -2.93
C VAL A 89 3.77 5.72 -2.43
N ALA A 90 3.76 6.95 -2.96
CA ALA A 90 4.80 7.94 -2.70
C ALA A 90 5.01 8.29 -1.23
N TRP A 91 3.94 8.30 -0.44
CA TRP A 91 3.99 8.58 1.00
C TRP A 91 4.91 7.62 1.77
N ALA A 92 4.96 6.33 1.36
CA ALA A 92 5.67 5.30 2.10
C ALA A 92 7.19 5.50 2.05
N VAL A 93 7.72 6.15 1.00
CA VAL A 93 9.15 6.45 0.87
C VAL A 93 9.63 7.32 2.04
N GLU A 94 8.94 8.43 2.29
CA GLU A 94 9.30 9.34 3.39
C GLU A 94 8.93 8.75 4.75
N GLU A 95 7.82 8.02 4.85
CA GLU A 95 7.41 7.40 6.11
C GLU A 95 8.44 6.38 6.59
N LEU A 96 8.94 5.50 5.71
CA LEU A 96 9.98 4.53 6.05
C LEU A 96 11.28 5.20 6.47
N ARG A 97 11.69 6.27 5.76
CA ARG A 97 12.87 7.07 6.13
C ARG A 97 12.71 7.67 7.53
N ARG A 98 11.53 8.23 7.84
CA ARG A 98 11.21 8.81 9.15
C ARG A 98 11.23 7.75 10.25
N MET A 99 10.59 6.60 10.03
CA MET A 99 10.55 5.52 11.00
C MET A 99 11.95 4.93 11.26
N ASP A 100 12.77 4.72 10.22
CA ASP A 100 14.17 4.29 10.37
C ASP A 100 14.99 5.29 11.18
N ALA A 101 14.80 6.60 10.95
CA ALA A 101 15.46 7.65 11.73
C ALA A 101 15.04 7.66 13.20
N TYR A 102 13.76 7.40 13.50
CA TYR A 102 13.29 7.25 14.88
C TYR A 102 13.85 5.99 15.54
N HIS A 103 13.86 4.86 14.84
CA HIS A 103 14.46 3.62 15.33
C HIS A 103 15.94 3.79 15.70
N ALA A 104 16.72 4.46 14.85
CA ALA A 104 18.12 4.78 15.12
C ALA A 104 18.29 5.65 16.37
N GLN A 105 17.43 6.66 16.57
CA GLN A 105 17.44 7.50 17.76
C GLN A 105 17.04 6.73 19.03
N MET A 106 16.02 5.87 18.95
CA MET A 106 15.60 5.01 20.05
C MET A 106 16.73 4.09 20.55
N LYS A 107 17.59 3.59 19.64
CA LYS A 107 18.81 2.82 20.01
C LYS A 107 19.78 3.60 20.90
N HIS A 108 19.75 4.93 20.84
CA HIS A 108 20.51 5.83 21.72
C HIS A 108 19.76 6.21 23.00
N GLY A 109 18.59 5.60 23.24
CA GLY A 109 17.78 5.73 24.46
C GLY A 109 16.81 6.91 24.48
N ARG A 110 16.77 7.75 23.42
CA ARG A 110 15.89 8.94 23.38
C ARG A 110 15.48 9.34 21.96
N VAL A 111 14.27 9.89 21.83
CA VAL A 111 13.80 10.65 20.65
C VAL A 111 13.22 11.97 21.16
N GLY A 112 13.94 13.07 20.96
CA GLY A 112 13.61 14.35 21.59
C GLY A 112 13.51 14.25 23.11
N GLU A 113 12.37 14.63 23.67
CA GLU A 113 12.11 14.58 25.12
C GLU A 113 11.66 13.20 25.63
N LEU A 114 11.36 12.26 24.73
CA LEU A 114 10.88 10.93 25.08
C LEU A 114 12.07 9.99 25.30
N GLY A 115 12.11 9.35 26.48
CA GLY A 115 13.05 8.27 26.78
C GLY A 115 12.51 6.92 26.31
N PHE A 116 13.39 6.09 25.75
CA PHE A 116 13.06 4.75 25.27
C PHE A 116 13.98 3.74 25.96
N SER A 117 13.37 2.71 26.53
CA SER A 117 14.10 1.59 27.12
C SER A 117 14.58 0.64 26.02
N ALA A 118 15.68 -0.08 26.27
CA ALA A 118 16.27 -0.94 25.24
C ALA A 118 15.36 -2.12 24.83
N ASP A 119 14.44 -2.55 25.71
CA ASP A 119 13.50 -3.65 25.50
C ASP A 119 12.36 -3.32 24.51
N ILE A 120 12.09 -2.04 24.24
CA ILE A 120 11.10 -1.63 23.23
C ILE A 120 11.73 -1.30 21.87
N VAL A 121 13.07 -1.41 21.76
CA VAL A 121 13.78 -1.18 20.50
C VAL A 121 13.81 -2.48 19.71
N LEU A 122 13.16 -2.48 18.55
CA LEU A 122 13.07 -3.65 17.68
C LEU A 122 14.45 -4.05 17.09
N PRO A 123 14.69 -5.33 16.83
CA PRO A 123 15.96 -5.80 16.27
C PRO A 123 16.20 -5.28 14.85
N LEU A 124 15.20 -5.40 13.96
CA LEU A 124 15.27 -4.89 12.59
C LEU A 124 14.82 -3.43 12.55
N LYS A 125 15.31 -2.68 11.54
CA LYS A 125 14.79 -1.34 11.28
C LYS A 125 13.41 -1.42 10.58
N PRO A 126 12.56 -0.40 10.69
CA PRO A 126 11.24 -0.39 10.08
C PRO A 126 11.20 -0.73 8.59
N SER A 127 12.16 -0.27 7.79
CA SER A 127 12.23 -0.62 6.36
C SER A 127 12.52 -2.10 6.10
N GLU A 128 13.20 -2.81 7.00
CA GLU A 128 13.42 -4.27 6.88
C GLU A 128 12.14 -5.05 7.20
N TYR A 129 11.34 -4.59 8.17
CA TYR A 129 10.02 -5.18 8.42
C TYR A 129 9.05 -4.92 7.28
N PHE A 130 9.06 -3.71 6.71
CA PHE A 130 8.27 -3.40 5.51
C PHE A 130 8.65 -4.34 4.36
N ASP A 131 9.95 -4.49 4.08
CA ASP A 131 10.43 -5.38 3.03
C ASP A 131 10.08 -6.86 3.28
N ARG A 132 9.99 -7.30 4.54
CA ARG A 132 9.59 -8.68 4.85
C ARG A 132 8.07 -8.91 4.79
N ASN A 133 7.27 -7.98 5.32
CA ASN A 133 5.88 -8.24 5.70
C ASN A 133 4.84 -7.43 4.94
N VAL A 134 5.25 -6.38 4.21
CA VAL A 134 4.31 -5.39 3.65
C VAL A 134 4.42 -5.30 2.13
N TRP A 135 3.26 -5.21 1.48
CA TRP A 135 3.10 -4.86 0.07
C TRP A 135 2.06 -3.75 -0.10
N ILE A 136 2.09 -3.07 -1.25
CA ILE A 136 1.13 -2.00 -1.58
C ILE A 136 0.33 -2.39 -2.82
N GLY A 137 -0.99 -2.36 -2.69
CA GLY A 137 -1.93 -2.40 -3.81
C GLY A 137 -2.07 -0.99 -4.40
N ALA A 138 -1.26 -0.68 -5.41
CA ALA A 138 -1.21 0.61 -6.06
C ALA A 138 -2.37 0.77 -7.06
N SER A 139 -3.45 1.39 -6.59
CA SER A 139 -4.56 1.80 -7.44
C SER A 139 -4.17 3.01 -8.28
N PHE A 140 -4.47 2.98 -9.59
CA PHE A 140 -4.37 4.12 -10.52
C PHE A 140 -3.07 4.98 -10.41
N PRO A 141 -1.86 4.38 -10.44
CA PRO A 141 -0.62 5.13 -10.29
C PRO A 141 -0.43 6.17 -11.40
N SER A 142 -0.07 7.39 -11.02
CA SER A 142 0.41 8.42 -11.94
C SER A 142 1.89 8.21 -12.29
N PRO A 143 2.47 8.94 -13.26
CA PRO A 143 3.93 8.91 -13.48
C PRO A 143 4.76 9.24 -12.23
N GLY A 144 4.28 10.16 -11.38
CA GLY A 144 4.97 10.48 -10.11
C GLY A 144 4.93 9.31 -9.11
N GLU A 145 3.82 8.59 -9.06
CA GLU A 145 3.70 7.36 -8.26
C GLU A 145 4.61 6.25 -8.82
N ALA A 146 4.74 6.14 -10.14
CA ALA A 146 5.67 5.20 -10.78
C ALA A 146 7.13 5.42 -10.33
N GLU A 147 7.59 6.67 -10.24
CA GLU A 147 8.92 6.99 -9.70
C GLU A 147 9.07 6.59 -8.22
N ALA A 148 8.01 6.73 -7.42
CA ALA A 148 8.02 6.26 -6.04
C ALA A 148 8.05 4.73 -5.92
N ILE A 149 7.34 4.02 -6.81
CA ILE A 149 7.41 2.55 -6.89
C ILE A 149 8.87 2.11 -7.10
N LYS A 150 9.61 2.76 -8.01
CA LYS A 150 11.04 2.46 -8.21
C LYS A 150 11.87 2.66 -6.95
N GLN A 151 11.60 3.71 -6.18
CA GLN A 151 12.32 4.01 -4.95
C GLN A 151 12.05 3.00 -3.83
N LEU A 152 10.82 2.48 -3.72
CA LEU A 152 10.48 1.43 -2.76
C LEU A 152 10.94 0.04 -3.20
N GLY A 153 10.98 -0.20 -4.51
CA GLY A 153 11.24 -1.50 -5.11
C GLY A 153 9.98 -2.08 -5.74
N THR A 154 10.09 -2.50 -7.00
CA THR A 154 8.99 -3.06 -7.78
C THR A 154 8.42 -4.32 -7.16
N HIS A 155 9.22 -5.11 -6.43
CA HIS A 155 8.81 -6.34 -5.73
C HIS A 155 7.81 -6.12 -4.58
N LYS A 156 7.57 -4.86 -4.18
CA LYS A 156 6.61 -4.52 -3.11
C LYS A 156 5.25 -4.05 -3.62
N ILE A 157 5.10 -3.88 -4.93
CA ILE A 157 3.94 -3.18 -5.49
C ILE A 157 3.12 -4.12 -6.37
N MET A 158 1.80 -4.08 -6.18
CA MET A 158 0.84 -4.80 -7.01
C MET A 158 -0.13 -3.77 -7.59
N TRP A 159 -0.29 -3.73 -8.91
CA TRP A 159 -1.24 -2.82 -9.53
C TRP A 159 -2.70 -3.25 -9.29
N GLY A 160 -3.59 -2.29 -9.12
CA GLY A 160 -5.03 -2.49 -9.07
C GLY A 160 -5.79 -1.47 -9.91
N SER A 161 -6.87 -1.88 -10.57
CA SER A 161 -7.73 -0.99 -11.37
C SER A 161 -8.69 -0.16 -10.52
N ASP A 162 -8.97 -0.63 -9.30
CA ASP A 162 -10.01 -0.12 -8.42
C ASP A 162 -11.41 -0.07 -9.08
N TYR A 163 -11.72 -1.08 -9.87
CA TYR A 163 -13.05 -1.22 -10.47
C TYR A 163 -14.10 -1.52 -9.39
N GLN A 164 -15.25 -0.85 -9.33
CA GLN A 164 -15.86 0.06 -10.31
C GLN A 164 -15.89 1.53 -9.86
N HIS A 165 -14.93 1.94 -9.02
CA HIS A 165 -14.90 3.28 -8.44
C HIS A 165 -14.69 4.38 -9.50
N HIS A 166 -15.11 5.60 -9.17
CA HIS A 166 -15.02 6.75 -10.08
C HIS A 166 -13.57 7.24 -10.29
N GLU A 167 -12.74 7.04 -9.27
CA GLU A 167 -11.30 7.26 -9.22
C GLU A 167 -10.52 6.12 -9.91
N GLY A 168 -11.13 4.94 -10.05
CA GLY A 168 -10.55 3.77 -10.71
C GLY A 168 -10.20 4.01 -12.17
N THR A 169 -9.42 3.10 -12.77
CA THR A 169 -8.89 3.30 -14.13
C THR A 169 -9.84 2.89 -15.25
N TYR A 170 -10.88 2.11 -14.96
CA TYR A 170 -11.84 1.67 -15.96
C TYR A 170 -12.66 2.85 -16.53
N PRO A 171 -12.94 2.92 -17.84
CA PRO A 171 -12.62 1.96 -18.90
C PRO A 171 -11.25 2.17 -19.56
N PHE A 172 -10.43 3.09 -19.06
CA PHE A 172 -9.14 3.49 -19.63
C PHE A 172 -7.94 2.83 -18.94
N SER A 173 -8.08 1.58 -18.50
CA SER A 173 -7.03 0.90 -17.72
C SER A 173 -5.73 0.76 -18.49
N THR A 174 -5.80 0.37 -19.78
CA THR A 174 -4.60 0.24 -20.62
C THR A 174 -3.91 1.59 -20.84
N GLU A 175 -4.66 2.67 -21.04
CA GLU A 175 -4.11 4.03 -21.19
C GLU A 175 -3.47 4.54 -19.89
N SER A 176 -4.05 4.20 -18.74
CA SER A 176 -3.46 4.48 -17.43
C SER A 176 -2.11 3.79 -17.26
N LEU A 177 -2.05 2.49 -17.60
CA LEU A 177 -0.80 1.70 -17.57
C LEU A 177 0.26 2.27 -18.51
N ARG A 178 -0.12 2.62 -19.75
CA ARG A 178 0.78 3.28 -20.71
C ARG A 178 1.35 4.57 -20.14
N ARG A 179 0.50 5.40 -19.54
CA ARG A 179 0.94 6.68 -18.96
C ARG A 179 1.93 6.47 -17.81
N ALA A 180 1.68 5.51 -16.93
CA ALA A 180 2.50 5.28 -15.75
C ALA A 180 3.81 4.54 -16.06
N PHE A 181 3.77 3.57 -16.98
CA PHE A 181 4.81 2.55 -17.08
C PHE A 181 5.47 2.40 -18.45
N HIS A 182 5.10 3.17 -19.49
CA HIS A 182 5.61 2.92 -20.86
C HIS A 182 7.15 2.90 -21.00
N SER A 183 7.88 3.57 -20.09
CA SER A 183 9.34 3.65 -20.08
C SER A 183 10.03 2.52 -19.30
N TRP A 184 9.27 1.66 -18.63
CA TRP A 184 9.81 0.57 -17.81
C TRP A 184 10.22 -0.63 -18.67
N ASP A 185 11.14 -1.44 -18.14
CA ASP A 185 11.45 -2.70 -18.77
C ASP A 185 10.36 -3.75 -18.53
N GLU A 186 10.43 -4.85 -19.28
CA GLU A 186 9.43 -5.91 -19.22
C GLU A 186 9.44 -6.67 -17.88
N VAL A 187 10.59 -6.81 -17.23
CA VAL A 187 10.72 -7.52 -15.95
C VAL A 187 9.98 -6.73 -14.87
N GLU A 188 10.20 -5.43 -14.82
CA GLU A 188 9.56 -4.53 -13.86
C GLU A 188 8.05 -4.44 -14.07
N MET A 189 7.59 -4.42 -15.34
CA MET A 189 6.17 -4.48 -15.67
C MET A 189 5.54 -5.80 -15.22
N LYS A 190 6.14 -6.95 -15.55
CA LYS A 190 5.62 -8.26 -15.15
C LYS A 190 5.51 -8.39 -13.65
N GLN A 191 6.52 -7.89 -12.93
CA GLN A 191 6.56 -7.93 -11.49
C GLN A 191 5.37 -7.19 -10.86
N VAL A 192 5.15 -5.93 -11.25
CA VAL A 192 4.10 -5.07 -10.67
C VAL A 192 2.69 -5.42 -11.17
N LEU A 193 2.57 -5.85 -12.42
CA LEU A 193 1.27 -6.12 -13.07
C LEU A 193 0.80 -7.57 -12.92
N SER A 194 1.66 -8.50 -12.47
CA SER A 194 1.28 -9.90 -12.32
C SER A 194 1.99 -10.66 -11.20
N GLU A 195 3.32 -10.74 -11.21
CA GLU A 195 4.07 -11.77 -10.46
C GLU A 195 3.96 -11.55 -8.94
N ASN A 196 4.06 -10.31 -8.47
CA ASN A 196 3.92 -10.01 -7.04
C ASN A 196 2.53 -10.39 -6.51
N ALA A 197 1.47 -10.11 -7.27
CA ALA A 197 0.11 -10.48 -6.87
C ALA A 197 -0.06 -12.00 -6.86
N ALA A 198 0.52 -12.69 -7.84
CA ALA A 198 0.48 -14.14 -7.86
C ALA A 198 1.25 -14.76 -6.69
N GLU A 199 2.40 -14.21 -6.31
CA GLU A 199 3.16 -14.67 -5.14
C GLU A 199 2.41 -14.42 -3.83
N VAL A 200 1.90 -13.20 -3.62
CA VAL A 200 1.24 -12.81 -2.37
C VAL A 200 -0.06 -13.58 -2.15
N TYR A 201 -0.87 -13.73 -3.21
CA TYR A 201 -2.19 -14.36 -3.14
C TYR A 201 -2.23 -15.82 -3.62
N ALA A 202 -1.06 -16.40 -3.92
CA ALA A 202 -0.91 -17.78 -4.42
C ALA A 202 -1.74 -18.07 -5.68
N PHE A 203 -1.76 -17.16 -6.65
CA PHE A 203 -2.39 -17.41 -7.95
C PHE A 203 -1.53 -18.28 -8.85
N ASP A 204 -2.17 -19.22 -9.55
CA ASP A 204 -1.54 -20.04 -10.58
C ASP A 204 -1.47 -19.26 -11.90
N LEU A 205 -0.28 -18.75 -12.23
CA LEU A 205 -0.05 -18.00 -13.46
C LEU A 205 -0.19 -18.85 -14.73
N GLU A 206 0.11 -20.15 -14.67
CA GLU A 206 -0.07 -21.03 -15.84
C GLU A 206 -1.55 -21.21 -16.14
N ALA A 207 -2.37 -21.39 -15.10
CA ALA A 207 -3.82 -21.48 -15.24
C ALA A 207 -4.46 -20.15 -15.70
N LEU A 208 -3.90 -19.01 -15.31
CA LEU A 208 -4.39 -17.68 -15.70
C LEU A 208 -3.90 -17.22 -17.08
N ALA A 209 -2.82 -17.80 -17.62
CA ALA A 209 -2.19 -17.35 -18.86
C ALA A 209 -3.15 -17.25 -20.06
N PRO A 210 -4.10 -18.19 -20.31
CA PRO A 210 -5.04 -18.05 -21.41
C PRO A 210 -5.97 -16.85 -21.26
N LEU A 211 -6.46 -16.59 -20.05
CA LEU A 211 -7.34 -15.44 -19.75
C LEU A 211 -6.58 -14.12 -19.84
N ALA A 212 -5.33 -14.09 -19.37
CA ALA A 212 -4.47 -12.93 -19.50
C ALA A 212 -4.18 -12.60 -20.97
N ALA A 213 -3.98 -13.61 -21.82
CA ALA A 213 -3.80 -13.41 -23.26
C ALA A 213 -5.06 -12.91 -23.97
N GLU A 214 -6.26 -13.26 -23.47
CA GLU A 214 -7.53 -12.84 -24.05
C GLU A 214 -7.97 -11.44 -23.59
N HIS A 215 -7.72 -11.09 -22.33
CA HIS A 215 -8.30 -9.91 -21.68
C HIS A 215 -7.28 -8.88 -21.18
N GLY A 216 -6.03 -9.28 -20.97
CA GLY A 216 -4.97 -8.41 -20.46
C GLY A 216 -4.32 -7.58 -21.56
N PRO A 217 -3.75 -6.41 -21.22
CA PRO A 217 -2.92 -5.67 -22.15
C PRO A 217 -1.61 -6.41 -22.40
N THR A 218 -1.09 -6.31 -23.62
CA THR A 218 0.24 -6.78 -23.98
C THR A 218 1.33 -5.82 -23.50
N ILE A 219 2.56 -6.32 -23.33
CA ILE A 219 3.72 -5.48 -22.99
C ILE A 219 3.95 -4.39 -24.05
N ASP A 220 3.77 -4.71 -25.32
CA ASP A 220 3.95 -3.75 -26.41
C ASP A 220 2.90 -2.63 -26.37
N GLU A 221 1.65 -2.95 -26.03
CA GLU A 221 0.61 -1.94 -25.81
C GLU A 221 0.97 -1.01 -24.64
N VAL A 222 1.47 -1.55 -23.52
CA VAL A 222 1.87 -0.73 -22.36
C VAL A 222 3.10 0.12 -22.67
N LYS A 223 4.06 -0.39 -23.45
CA LYS A 223 5.27 0.34 -23.87
C LYS A 223 5.00 1.47 -24.87
N ALA A 224 3.86 1.46 -25.55
CA ALA A 224 3.48 2.55 -26.43
C ALA A 224 3.15 3.81 -25.58
N PRO A 225 3.91 4.92 -25.71
CA PRO A 225 3.61 6.14 -24.97
C PRO A 225 2.16 6.61 -25.22
N LEU A 226 1.55 7.26 -24.22
CA LEU A 226 0.20 7.77 -24.36
C LEU A 226 0.20 9.11 -25.12
N ASP A 227 -0.47 9.16 -26.26
CA ASP A 227 -0.52 10.36 -27.13
C ASP A 227 -1.32 11.52 -26.52
N GLY A 228 -2.26 11.22 -25.65
CA GLY A 228 -3.10 12.20 -24.97
C GLY A 228 -4.02 11.55 -23.93
N ILE A 229 -4.51 12.36 -22.99
CA ILE A 229 -5.46 11.88 -21.97
C ILE A 229 -6.80 11.57 -22.65
N PRO A 230 -7.38 10.38 -22.44
CA PRO A 230 -8.68 10.03 -22.99
C PRO A 230 -9.78 11.00 -22.56
N LYS A 231 -10.66 11.36 -23.49
CA LYS A 231 -11.78 12.26 -23.20
C LYS A 231 -12.72 11.59 -22.21
N GLY A 232 -13.01 12.26 -21.10
CA GLY A 232 -13.90 11.75 -20.05
C GLY A 232 -13.20 10.92 -18.98
N ALA A 233 -11.87 10.80 -19.02
CA ALA A 233 -11.11 10.20 -17.94
C ALA A 233 -11.21 11.07 -16.66
N THR A 234 -11.64 10.45 -15.55
CA THR A 234 -11.79 11.08 -14.22
C THR A 234 -10.78 10.58 -13.20
N SER A 235 -10.06 9.50 -13.52
CA SER A 235 -9.09 8.89 -12.61
C SER A 235 -7.91 9.82 -12.32
N PRO A 236 -7.43 9.86 -11.06
CA PRO A 236 -6.19 10.55 -10.69
C PRO A 236 -4.97 10.15 -11.51
N ALA A 237 -4.94 8.93 -12.07
CA ALA A 237 -3.86 8.48 -12.97
C ALA A 237 -3.60 9.45 -14.14
N PHE A 238 -4.64 10.16 -14.60
CA PHE A 238 -4.56 11.05 -15.75
C PHE A 238 -4.34 12.52 -15.40
N PHE A 239 -4.44 12.91 -14.12
CA PHE A 239 -4.17 14.28 -13.71
C PHE A 239 -2.66 14.55 -13.70
N LYS A 240 -2.28 15.81 -13.93
CA LYS A 240 -0.87 16.21 -13.82
C LYS A 240 -0.57 16.34 -12.32
N ALA A 241 0.36 15.55 -11.83
CA ALA A 241 1.05 15.82 -10.58
C ALA A 241 2.03 17.00 -10.78
#